data_AF-A0A962Q3F6-F1
#
_entry.id   AF-A0A962Q3F6-F1
#
_cell.length_a   1.000
_cell.length_b   1.000
_cell.length_c   1.000
_cell.angle_alpha   90.00
_cell.angle_beta   90.00
_cell.angle_gamma   90.00
#
_symmetry.space_group_name_H-M   'P 1'
#
loop_
_entity.id
_entity.type
_entity.pdbx_description
1 polymer ?
#
loop_
_entity_poly.entity_id
_entity_poly.type
_entity_poly.pdbx_seq_one_letter_code
_entity_poly.pdbx_strand_id
1 'polypeptide(L)'
;MREINGVVTGHCAPAFERVARQFSRHFNTGQEVGAGLCVYHRGEMVVDLWGGYADPDTGTPWREDTLSVVFSVTKGLTAIALNLAAERG
;
A
#
# COMPACT_ATOMS: atom_id res chain seq x y z
N MET A 1 -16.17 4.64 2.39
CA MET A 1 -14.97 5.19 1.72
C MET A 1 -15.36 5.77 0.38
N ARG A 2 -14.57 6.69 -0.17
CA ARG A 2 -14.72 7.19 -1.54
C ARG A 2 -13.77 6.43 -2.47
N GLU A 3 -14.25 6.10 -3.66
CA GLU A 3 -13.44 5.53 -4.74
C GLU A 3 -12.56 6.62 -5.38
N ILE A 4 -11.33 6.26 -5.73
CA ILE A 4 -10.36 7.09 -6.44
C ILE A 4 -10.02 6.40 -7.76
N ASN A 5 -10.03 7.15 -8.87
CA ASN A 5 -9.74 6.65 -10.22
C ASN A 5 -8.74 7.58 -10.94
N GLY A 6 -7.72 7.01 -11.61
CA GLY A 6 -6.65 7.76 -12.31
C GLY A 6 -5.32 6.99 -12.30
N VAL A 7 -4.18 7.70 -12.16
CA VAL A 7 -2.85 7.07 -11.95
C VAL A 7 -2.80 6.27 -10.64
N VAL A 8 -3.70 6.61 -9.71
CA VAL A 8 -3.96 5.90 -8.46
C VAL A 8 -5.41 5.44 -8.45
N THR A 9 -5.63 4.21 -8.01
CA THR A 9 -6.93 3.56 -7.84
C THR A 9 -7.10 3.10 -6.38
N GLY A 10 -8.35 2.97 -5.92
CA GLY A 10 -8.68 2.36 -4.64
C GLY A 10 -9.66 3.19 -3.82
N HIS A 11 -9.55 3.10 -2.49
CA HIS A 11 -10.50 3.68 -1.55
C HIS A 11 -9.83 4.53 -0.47
N CYS A 12 -10.44 5.67 -0.15
CA CYS A 12 -9.99 6.52 0.96
C CYS A 12 -11.19 7.09 1.72
N ALA A 13 -11.15 7.02 3.05
CA ALA A 13 -12.14 7.66 3.90
C ALA A 13 -11.98 9.20 3.83
N PRO A 14 -13.07 9.99 3.81
CA PRO A 14 -13.00 11.44 3.63
C PRO A 14 -12.05 12.17 4.59
N ALA A 15 -11.96 11.71 5.84
CA ALA A 15 -11.06 12.28 6.85
C ALA A 15 -9.56 12.13 6.50
N PHE A 16 -9.20 11.22 5.59
CA PHE A 16 -7.83 10.89 5.20
C PHE A 16 -7.49 11.32 3.76
N GLU A 17 -8.31 12.15 3.10
CA GLU A 17 -8.09 12.60 1.71
C GLU A 17 -6.74 13.27 1.48
N ARG A 18 -6.11 13.85 2.51
CA ARG A 18 -4.75 14.39 2.40
C ARG A 18 -3.73 13.28 2.09
N VAL A 19 -3.89 12.09 2.64
CA VAL A 19 -3.03 10.91 2.37
C VAL A 19 -3.12 10.54 0.90
N ALA A 20 -4.34 10.35 0.39
CA ALA A 20 -4.57 10.02 -1.02
C ALA A 20 -3.95 11.07 -1.96
N ARG A 21 -4.12 12.36 -1.65
CA ARG A 21 -3.56 13.45 -2.45
C ARG A 21 -2.03 13.46 -2.48
N GLN A 22 -1.38 13.16 -1.35
CA GLN A 22 0.08 13.05 -1.31
C GLN A 22 0.56 11.83 -2.10
N PHE A 23 -0.09 10.69 -1.93
CA PHE A 23 0.22 9.47 -2.67
C PHE A 23 0.11 9.70 -4.19
N SER A 24 -1.00 10.27 -4.67
CA SER A 24 -1.15 10.64 -6.09
C SER A 24 -0.11 11.66 -6.56
N ARG A 25 0.31 12.61 -5.71
CA ARG A 25 1.34 13.58 -6.08
C ARG A 25 2.67 12.89 -6.38
N HIS A 26 3.06 11.86 -5.64
CA HIS A 26 4.34 11.17 -5.87
C HIS A 26 4.42 10.59 -7.29
N PHE A 27 3.33 10.01 -7.79
CA PHE A 27 3.27 9.55 -9.19
C PHE A 27 3.32 10.72 -10.19
N ASN A 28 2.52 11.78 -9.96
CA ASN A 28 2.47 12.93 -10.87
C ASN A 28 3.80 13.68 -10.97
N THR A 29 4.65 13.62 -9.94
CA THR A 29 5.99 14.22 -9.93
C THR A 29 7.10 13.23 -10.32
N GLY A 30 6.76 12.00 -10.73
CA GLY A 30 7.72 10.98 -11.13
C GLY A 30 8.59 10.44 -9.99
N GLN A 31 8.15 10.56 -8.74
CA GLN A 31 8.85 10.02 -7.57
C GLN A 31 8.62 8.53 -7.37
N GLU A 32 7.56 7.98 -7.96
CA GLU A 32 7.17 6.58 -7.83
C GLU A 32 6.97 5.94 -9.21
N VAL A 33 7.39 4.68 -9.32
CA VAL A 33 7.14 3.83 -10.50
C VAL A 33 5.83 3.06 -10.31
N GLY A 34 5.68 2.42 -9.16
CA GLY A 34 4.50 1.66 -8.76
C GLY A 34 4.52 1.45 -7.25
N ALA A 35 3.36 1.56 -6.61
CA ALA A 35 3.25 1.40 -5.16
C ALA A 35 1.82 1.02 -4.73
N GLY A 36 1.73 0.42 -3.54
CA GLY A 36 0.48 0.24 -2.79
C GLY A 36 0.59 0.85 -1.39
N LEU A 37 -0.52 1.37 -0.85
CA LEU A 37 -0.63 2.01 0.45
C LEU A 37 -1.93 1.61 1.14
N CYS A 38 -1.81 0.93 2.28
CA CYS A 38 -2.93 0.60 3.15
C CYS A 38 -2.72 1.21 4.55
N VAL A 39 -3.77 1.82 5.11
CA VAL A 39 -3.73 2.44 6.45
C VAL A 39 -4.93 1.98 7.26
N TYR A 40 -4.65 1.46 8.45
CA TYR A 40 -5.65 1.12 9.46
C TYR A 40 -5.67 2.16 10.58
N HIS A 41 -6.85 2.60 10.99
CA HIS A 41 -7.06 3.46 12.14
C HIS A 41 -8.13 2.85 13.05
N ARG A 42 -7.73 2.46 14.27
CA ARG A 42 -8.59 1.77 15.26
C ARG A 42 -9.24 0.49 14.73
N GLY A 43 -8.47 -0.32 14.01
CA GLY A 43 -8.94 -1.59 13.44
C GLY A 43 -9.70 -1.47 12.12
N GLU A 44 -10.08 -0.26 11.71
CA GLU A 44 -10.77 -0.03 10.44
C GLU A 44 -9.77 0.38 9.36
N MET A 45 -9.89 -0.24 8.18
CA MET A 45 -9.15 0.19 7.00
C MET A 45 -9.72 1.54 6.54
N VAL A 46 -8.90 2.58 6.55
CA VAL A 46 -9.32 3.95 6.21
C VAL A 46 -8.71 4.45 4.91
N VAL A 47 -7.63 3.82 4.45
CA VAL A 47 -7.00 4.07 3.14
C VAL A 47 -6.56 2.72 2.58
N ASP A 48 -6.84 2.49 1.32
CA ASP A 48 -6.36 1.36 0.54
C ASP A 48 -6.21 1.79 -0.92
N LEU A 49 -4.98 2.04 -1.35
CA LEU A 49 -4.67 2.69 -2.63
C LEU A 49 -3.53 1.98 -3.33
N TRP A 50 -3.55 1.97 -4.65
CA TRP A 50 -2.45 1.46 -5.48
C TRP A 50 -2.35 2.23 -6.80
N GLY A 51 -1.21 2.17 -7.47
CA GLY A 51 -1.02 2.89 -8.72
C GLY A 51 0.34 2.66 -9.37
N GLY A 52 0.47 3.15 -10.60
CA GLY A 52 1.68 3.01 -11.41
C GLY A 52 1.86 1.61 -12.03
N TYR A 53 3.10 1.16 -12.15
CA TYR A 53 3.50 -0.06 -12.84
C TYR A 53 4.16 -1.06 -11.89
N ALA A 54 3.76 -2.33 -11.99
CA ALA A 54 4.48 -3.44 -11.37
C ALA A 54 5.80 -3.72 -12.11
N ASP A 55 5.81 -3.48 -13.42
CA ASP A 55 6.99 -3.58 -14.26
C ASP A 55 6.94 -2.44 -15.31
N PRO A 56 7.81 -1.41 -15.20
CA PRO A 56 7.83 -0.29 -16.12
C PRO A 56 8.39 -0.65 -17.50
N ASP A 57 9.21 -1.69 -17.62
CA ASP A 57 9.84 -2.08 -18.89
C ASP A 57 8.81 -2.77 -19.80
N THR A 58 7.92 -3.57 -19.21
CA THR A 58 6.81 -4.22 -19.93
C THR A 58 5.52 -3.41 -19.93
N GLY A 59 5.44 -2.35 -19.12
CA GLY A 59 4.23 -1.55 -18.91
C GLY A 59 3.15 -2.28 -18.12
N THR A 60 3.51 -3.33 -17.38
CA THR A 60 2.55 -4.10 -16.57
C THR A 60 2.03 -3.22 -15.43
N PRO A 61 0.70 -3.01 -15.33
CA PRO A 61 0.14 -2.12 -14.32
C PRO A 61 0.23 -2.72 -12.92
N TRP A 62 0.39 -1.86 -11.92
CA TRP A 62 0.20 -2.23 -10.53
C TRP A 62 -1.30 -2.45 -10.25
N ARG A 63 -1.62 -3.57 -9.60
CA ARG A 63 -2.98 -3.98 -9.19
C ARG A 63 -3.09 -4.07 -7.67
N GLU A 64 -4.31 -4.12 -7.16
CA GLU A 64 -4.62 -4.27 -5.72
C GLU A 64 -3.83 -5.40 -5.05
N ASP A 65 -3.63 -6.51 -5.78
CA ASP A 65 -3.01 -7.74 -5.31
C ASP A 65 -1.54 -7.92 -5.77
N THR A 66 -0.92 -6.85 -6.31
CA THR A 66 0.48 -6.91 -6.75
C THR A 66 1.41 -7.15 -5.57
N LEU A 67 2.17 -8.25 -5.62
CA LEU A 67 3.19 -8.58 -4.64
C LEU A 67 4.49 -7.83 -4.95
N SER A 68 5.12 -7.28 -3.91
CA SER A 68 6.43 -6.63 -3.99
C SER A 68 7.38 -7.17 -2.94
N VAL A 69 8.68 -7.15 -3.24
CA VAL A 69 9.73 -7.52 -2.29
C VAL A 69 9.83 -6.43 -1.23
N VAL A 70 9.43 -6.76 0.00
CA VAL A 70 9.43 -5.82 1.14
C VAL A 70 10.75 -5.81 1.93
N PHE A 71 11.77 -6.54 1.46
CA PHE A 71 13.10 -6.64 2.07
C PHE A 71 13.05 -6.90 3.59
N SER A 72 13.64 -6.01 4.40
CA SER A 72 13.79 -6.22 5.84
C SER A 72 12.46 -6.12 6.62
N VAL A 73 11.37 -5.66 6.00
CA VAL A 73 10.03 -5.70 6.63
C VAL A 73 9.66 -7.12 7.06
N THR A 74 10.13 -8.14 6.34
CA THR A 74 9.91 -9.56 6.69
C THR A 74 10.38 -9.90 8.12
N LYS A 75 11.39 -9.20 8.65
CA LYS A 75 11.88 -9.44 10.03
C LYS A 75 10.80 -9.17 11.09
N GLY A 76 9.92 -8.20 10.86
CA GLY A 76 8.80 -7.93 11.76
C GLY A 76 7.80 -9.10 11.80
N LEU A 77 7.47 -9.66 10.63
CA LEU A 77 6.62 -10.85 10.53
C LEU A 77 7.27 -12.07 11.20
N THR A 78 8.58 -12.27 11.00
CA THR A 78 9.33 -13.32 11.70
C THR A 78 9.29 -13.14 13.22
N ALA A 79 9.48 -11.91 13.71
CA ALA A 79 9.40 -11.63 15.14
C ALA A 79 8.01 -11.93 15.71
N ILE A 80 6.92 -11.59 15.00
CA ILE A 80 5.55 -11.93 15.41
C ILE A 80 5.39 -13.45 15.55
N ALA A 81 5.81 -14.23 14.55
CA ALA A 81 5.72 -15.68 14.59
C ALA A 81 6.50 -16.29 15.76
N LEU A 82 7.71 -15.80 16.02
CA LEU A 82 8.53 -16.24 17.16
C LEU A 82 7.87 -15.93 18.51
N ASN A 83 7.30 -14.73 18.67
CA ASN A 83 6.61 -14.37 19.91
C ASN A 83 5.35 -15.22 20.12
N LEU A 84 4.59 -15.52 19.06
CA LEU A 84 3.44 -16.41 19.14
C LEU A 84 3.83 -17.84 19.52
N ALA A 85 4.97 -18.34 19.03
CA ALA A 85 5.51 -19.63 19.46
C ALA A 85 5.89 -19.58 20.95
N ALA A 86 6.63 -18.56 21.37
CA ALA A 86 7.02 -18.39 22.77
C ALA A 86 5.83 -18.28 23.73
N GLU A 87 4.73 -17.64 23.31
CA GLU A 87 3.48 -17.57 24.07
C GLU A 87 2.83 -18.95 24.28
N ARG A 88 3.02 -19.88 23.33
CA ARG A 88 2.39 -21.21 23.33
C ARG A 88 3.20 -22.29 24.05
N GLY A 89 4.47 -22.02 24.39
CA GLY A 89 5.42 -22.99 24.96
C GLY A 89 6.05 -23.91 23.92
#